data_AF-C7IZG5-F1
#
_entry.id   AF-C7IZG5-F1
#
_cell.length_a   1.000
_cell.length_b   1.000
_cell.length_c   1.000
_cell.angle_alpha   90.00
_cell.angle_beta   90.00
_cell.angle_gamma   90.00
#
_symmetry.space_group_name_H-M   'P 1'
#
loop_
_entity.id
_entity.type
_entity.pdbx_description
1 polymer ?
#
loop_
_entity_poly.entity_id
_entity_poly.type
_entity_poly.pdbx_seq_one_letter_code
_entity_poly.pdbx_strand_id
1 'polypeptide(L)'
;VYVHALPSYRANFTTDSVFYRRQIPSKVAEWGEMTMCDAERRLLANALLDISNEWFVLVSESCIPIFNFNTTYRYLQNSSQSFVMAFDDPGPYGRGRYNWNMTPEVELTQWRKGSQWFEVNRELAIEIVRDTLYYPKFKEFCRPHCYVDEHYFPTMLTIEAPQSLANRSITWVDWSRGGAHPATFGRGDITEEFLRRVQEGRTCLYNGQNSTMCFLFARKFAPSALEPLLELAPTVLGFG
;
A
#
# COMPACT_ATOMS: atom_id res chain seq x y z
N VAL A 1 -6.15 -9.01 10.93
CA VAL A 1 -6.01 -7.54 10.72
C VAL A 1 -5.20 -6.96 11.86
N TYR A 2 -4.35 -5.97 11.62
CA TYR A 2 -3.60 -5.24 12.65
C TYR A 2 -3.83 -3.74 12.44
N VAL A 3 -4.00 -2.99 13.52
CA VAL A 3 -4.40 -1.58 13.46
C VAL A 3 -3.35 -0.71 14.12
N HIS A 4 -2.77 0.20 13.34
CA HIS A 4 -2.03 1.35 13.84
C HIS A 4 -2.95 2.56 13.74
N ALA A 5 -3.08 3.31 14.84
CA ALA A 5 -4.01 4.43 14.95
C ALA A 5 -3.33 5.62 15.63
N LEU A 6 -4.00 6.78 15.62
CA LEU A 6 -3.55 7.93 16.41
C LEU A 6 -3.32 7.52 17.88
N PRO A 7 -2.25 7.98 18.56
CA PRO A 7 -1.97 7.58 19.94
C PRO A 7 -3.11 7.86 20.94
N SER A 8 -3.94 8.87 20.64
CA SER A 8 -5.14 9.22 21.40
C SER A 8 -6.35 8.33 21.12
N TYR A 9 -6.34 7.57 20.03
CA TYR A 9 -7.45 6.69 19.66
C TYR A 9 -7.57 5.54 20.66
N ARG A 10 -8.76 5.39 21.21
CA ARG A 10 -9.14 4.28 22.09
C ARG A 10 -10.08 3.38 21.31
N ALA A 11 -9.58 2.23 20.88
CA ALA A 11 -10.42 1.23 20.25
C ALA A 11 -11.51 0.74 21.21
N ASN A 12 -12.74 0.65 20.71
CA ASN A 12 -13.87 0.03 21.39
C ASN A 12 -14.44 -1.10 20.53
N PHE A 13 -13.57 -2.02 20.10
CA PHE A 13 -13.96 -3.17 19.30
C PHE A 13 -14.58 -4.25 20.19
N THR A 14 -15.73 -4.77 19.78
CA THR A 14 -16.41 -5.90 20.42
C THR A 14 -15.62 -7.20 20.21
N THR A 15 -15.87 -8.23 21.03
CA THR A 15 -15.12 -9.50 21.00
C THR A 15 -15.29 -10.30 19.71
N ASP A 16 -16.40 -10.10 19.00
CA ASP A 16 -16.73 -10.68 17.69
C ASP A 16 -16.09 -9.92 16.53
N SER A 17 -15.51 -8.74 16.77
CA SER A 17 -14.86 -7.94 15.74
C SER A 17 -13.53 -8.55 15.28
N VAL A 18 -13.28 -8.52 13.97
CA VAL A 18 -11.96 -8.86 13.39
C VAL A 18 -10.82 -7.94 13.87
N PHE A 19 -11.16 -6.81 14.50
CA PHE A 19 -10.22 -5.85 15.08
C PHE A 19 -10.02 -6.04 16.60
N TYR A 20 -10.74 -6.98 17.22
CA TYR A 20 -10.62 -7.22 18.66
C TYR A 20 -9.19 -7.59 19.05
N ARG A 21 -8.60 -6.80 19.97
CA ARG A 21 -7.20 -6.91 20.42
C ARG A 21 -6.18 -6.87 19.26
N ARG A 22 -6.51 -6.18 18.17
CA ARG A 22 -5.62 -6.02 17.01
C ARG A 22 -4.95 -4.65 16.92
N GLN A 23 -5.27 -3.71 17.81
CA GLN A 23 -4.58 -2.43 17.88
C GLN A 23 -3.16 -2.63 18.44
N ILE A 24 -2.15 -2.28 17.64
CA ILE A 24 -0.75 -2.39 18.03
C ILE A 24 -0.31 -1.13 18.81
N PRO A 25 0.82 -1.18 19.54
CA PRO A 25 1.44 0.03 20.10
C PRO A 25 1.72 1.06 19.00
N SER A 26 0.91 2.11 18.97
CA SER A 26 0.93 3.12 17.90
C SER A 26 1.66 4.38 18.34
N LYS A 27 2.26 5.09 17.38
CA LYS A 27 2.95 6.38 17.54
C LYS A 27 2.45 7.33 16.45
N VAL A 28 2.74 8.62 16.57
CA VAL A 28 2.43 9.59 15.51
C VAL A 28 3.06 9.13 14.19
N ALA A 29 2.30 9.20 13.11
CA ALA A 29 2.71 8.94 11.75
C ALA A 29 2.44 10.20 10.93
N GLU A 30 3.48 10.85 10.43
CA GLU A 30 3.38 12.12 9.72
C GLU A 30 3.68 11.90 8.24
N TRP A 31 2.89 12.53 7.38
CA TRP A 31 3.01 12.37 5.93
C TRP A 31 4.36 12.90 5.44
N GLY A 32 5.05 12.10 4.62
CA GLY A 32 6.36 12.44 4.08
C GLY A 32 7.54 12.26 5.05
N GLU A 33 7.27 11.92 6.31
CA GLU A 33 8.26 11.74 7.36
C GLU A 33 8.52 10.26 7.65
N MET A 34 9.70 9.96 8.21
CA MET A 34 10.09 8.58 8.53
C MET A 34 9.15 7.90 9.52
N THR A 35 8.40 8.69 10.30
CA THR A 35 7.40 8.18 11.26
C THR A 35 6.26 7.42 10.57
N MET A 36 5.97 7.72 9.30
CA MET A 36 5.02 6.95 8.47
C MET A 36 5.56 5.54 8.21
N CYS A 37 6.78 5.42 7.67
CA CYS A 37 7.41 4.13 7.44
C CYS A 37 7.64 3.36 8.75
N ASP A 38 7.93 4.04 9.86
CA ASP A 38 8.00 3.39 11.16
C ASP A 38 6.64 2.79 11.59
N ALA A 39 5.51 3.42 11.24
CA ALA A 39 4.18 2.88 11.52
C ALA A 39 3.93 1.60 10.71
N GLU A 40 4.31 1.60 9.44
CA GLU A 40 4.22 0.45 8.54
C GLU A 40 5.13 -0.70 9.00
N ARG A 41 6.39 -0.41 9.37
CA ARG A 41 7.31 -1.40 9.96
C ARG A 41 6.76 -1.99 11.25
N ARG A 42 6.12 -1.18 12.11
CA ARG A 42 5.47 -1.67 13.34
C ARG A 42 4.29 -2.59 13.03
N LEU A 43 3.48 -2.28 12.03
CA LEU A 43 2.39 -3.15 11.56
C LEU A 43 2.94 -4.50 11.11
N LEU A 44 3.94 -4.50 10.24
CA LEU A 44 4.59 -5.73 9.76
C LEU A 44 5.21 -6.52 10.92
N ALA A 45 5.97 -5.87 11.79
CA ALA A 45 6.63 -6.55 12.92
C ALA A 45 5.63 -7.24 13.86
N ASN A 46 4.51 -6.60 14.17
CA ASN A 46 3.46 -7.23 15.00
C ASN A 46 2.73 -8.34 14.25
N ALA A 47 2.49 -8.17 12.94
CA ALA A 47 1.82 -9.16 12.13
C ALA A 47 2.68 -10.43 11.90
N LEU A 48 4.00 -10.28 11.80
CA LEU A 48 4.97 -11.37 11.61
C LEU A 48 5.10 -12.30 12.83
N LEU A 49 4.70 -11.86 14.03
CA LEU A 49 4.67 -12.70 15.23
C LEU A 49 3.71 -13.89 15.10
N ASP A 50 2.68 -13.74 14.27
CA ASP A 50 1.84 -14.85 13.87
C ASP A 50 2.47 -15.56 12.66
N ILE A 51 2.88 -16.80 12.88
CA ILE A 51 3.58 -17.62 11.88
C ILE A 51 2.68 -18.03 10.72
N SER A 52 1.37 -17.87 10.85
CA SER A 52 0.41 -18.20 9.79
C SER A 52 0.20 -17.07 8.78
N ASN A 53 0.71 -15.86 9.06
CA ASN A 53 0.63 -14.73 8.13
C ASN A 53 1.70 -14.83 7.05
N GLU A 54 1.25 -14.98 5.80
CA GLU A 54 2.12 -15.12 4.61
C GLU A 54 2.10 -13.92 3.67
N TRP A 55 1.00 -13.15 3.62
CA TRP A 55 0.84 -11.97 2.78
C TRP A 55 0.37 -10.77 3.60
N PHE A 56 0.96 -9.60 3.34
CA PHE A 56 0.76 -8.39 4.12
C PHE A 56 0.33 -7.26 3.19
N VAL A 57 -0.92 -6.83 3.33
CA VAL A 57 -1.49 -5.73 2.54
C VAL A 57 -1.66 -4.49 3.42
N LEU A 58 -1.11 -3.37 2.97
CA LEU A 58 -1.32 -2.07 3.62
C LEU A 58 -2.60 -1.40 3.10
N VAL A 59 -3.53 -1.09 4.00
CA VAL A 59 -4.76 -0.34 3.71
C VAL A 59 -4.99 0.75 4.75
N SER A 60 -5.78 1.76 4.38
CA SER A 60 -6.26 2.80 5.30
C SER A 60 -7.78 2.78 5.42
N GLU A 61 -8.34 3.59 6.31
CA GLU A 61 -9.78 3.76 6.54
C GLU A 61 -10.58 4.28 5.34
N SER A 62 -9.88 4.68 4.27
CA SER A 62 -10.47 5.19 3.03
C SER A 62 -10.19 4.29 1.83
N CYS A 63 -9.71 3.08 2.08
CA CYS A 63 -9.58 2.00 1.10
C CYS A 63 -10.80 1.09 1.16
N ILE A 64 -11.19 0.53 0.02
CA ILE A 64 -12.19 -0.53 -0.06
C ILE A 64 -11.63 -1.74 -0.83
N PRO A 65 -12.01 -2.98 -0.48
CA PRO A 65 -11.82 -4.10 -1.38
C PRO A 65 -12.75 -3.97 -2.58
N ILE A 66 -12.25 -4.28 -3.78
CA ILE A 66 -13.06 -4.27 -5.01
C ILE A 66 -13.40 -5.67 -5.51
N PHE A 67 -13.00 -6.71 -4.78
CA PHE A 67 -13.39 -8.09 -5.02
C PHE A 67 -13.64 -8.79 -3.68
N ASN A 68 -14.41 -9.88 -3.72
CA ASN A 68 -14.64 -10.73 -2.55
C ASN A 68 -13.33 -11.34 -1.99
N PHE A 69 -13.40 -11.81 -0.75
CA PHE A 69 -12.23 -12.33 -0.03
C PHE A 69 -11.60 -13.52 -0.75
N ASN A 70 -12.40 -14.46 -1.28
CA ASN A 70 -11.87 -15.66 -1.91
C ASN A 70 -11.13 -15.34 -3.23
N THR A 71 -11.64 -14.40 -4.02
CA THR A 71 -10.95 -13.89 -5.22
C THR A 71 -9.63 -13.23 -4.84
N THR A 72 -9.65 -12.30 -3.88
CA THR A 72 -8.46 -11.59 -3.40
C THR A 72 -7.42 -12.56 -2.81
N TYR A 73 -7.85 -13.51 -1.99
CA TYR A 73 -7.00 -14.50 -1.37
C TYR A 73 -6.31 -15.39 -2.40
N ARG A 74 -7.07 -15.94 -3.36
CA ARG A 74 -6.49 -16.77 -4.45
C ARG A 74 -5.55 -15.97 -5.34
N TYR A 75 -5.83 -14.69 -5.57
CA TYR A 75 -4.94 -13.82 -6.33
C TYR A 75 -3.58 -13.68 -5.65
N LEU A 76 -3.56 -13.37 -4.35
CA LEU A 76 -2.31 -13.21 -3.61
C LEU A 76 -1.58 -14.55 -3.45
N GLN A 77 -2.32 -15.61 -3.10
CA GLN A 77 -1.77 -16.94 -2.89
C GLN A 77 -1.09 -17.50 -4.15
N ASN A 78 -1.65 -17.26 -5.33
CA ASN A 78 -1.13 -17.77 -6.58
C ASN A 78 -0.10 -16.85 -7.24
N SER A 79 0.19 -15.67 -6.65
CA SER A 79 1.15 -14.75 -7.25
C SER A 79 2.58 -15.21 -7.01
N SER A 80 3.43 -15.11 -8.04
CA SER A 80 4.87 -15.37 -7.90
C SER A 80 5.66 -14.13 -7.47
N GLN A 81 5.00 -12.98 -7.29
CA GLN A 81 5.64 -11.69 -6.99
C GLN A 81 4.83 -10.91 -5.95
N SER A 82 5.48 -10.00 -5.25
CA SER A 82 4.85 -9.01 -4.37
C SER A 82 4.53 -7.71 -5.12
N PHE A 83 3.48 -7.02 -4.68
CA PHE A 83 2.97 -5.81 -5.34
C PHE A 83 3.43 -4.52 -4.66
N VAL A 84 4.69 -4.19 -4.88
CA VAL A 84 5.28 -2.88 -4.56
C VAL A 84 5.45 -2.11 -5.85
N MET A 85 4.86 -0.90 -5.93
CA MET A 85 5.08 -0.02 -7.08
C MET A 85 6.48 0.58 -6.97
N ALA A 86 7.32 0.37 -7.99
CA ALA A 86 8.67 0.92 -8.05
C ALA A 86 9.01 1.26 -9.50
N PHE A 87 9.34 2.52 -9.76
CA PHE A 87 9.75 3.00 -11.07
C PHE A 87 10.76 4.13 -10.96
N ASP A 88 11.55 4.32 -12.01
CA ASP A 88 12.50 5.41 -12.12
C ASP A 88 11.82 6.62 -12.75
N ASP A 89 11.54 7.64 -11.94
CA ASP A 89 10.93 8.91 -12.38
C ASP A 89 12.03 9.96 -12.56
N PRO A 90 12.39 10.36 -13.80
CA PRO A 90 13.42 11.36 -14.04
C PRO A 90 12.99 12.78 -13.64
N GLY A 91 11.72 12.99 -13.32
CA GLY A 91 11.13 14.29 -13.02
C GLY A 91 11.46 14.83 -11.62
N PRO A 92 10.93 16.04 -11.30
CA PRO A 92 11.21 16.73 -10.04
C PRO A 92 10.68 15.98 -8.81
N TYR A 93 9.67 15.12 -9.00
CA TYR A 93 9.07 14.32 -7.93
C TYR A 93 9.67 12.93 -7.78
N GLY A 94 10.67 12.59 -8.61
CA GLY A 94 11.39 11.33 -8.58
C GLY A 94 12.85 11.56 -8.23
N ARG A 95 13.73 11.52 -9.24
CA ARG A 95 15.16 11.83 -9.12
C ARG A 95 15.43 13.24 -8.60
N GLY A 96 14.53 14.21 -8.87
CA GLY A 96 14.66 15.56 -8.31
C GLY A 96 14.60 15.63 -6.78
N ARG A 97 14.11 14.57 -6.11
CA ARG A 97 14.06 14.43 -4.65
C ARG A 97 15.26 13.65 -4.07
N TYR A 98 16.15 13.14 -4.92
CA TYR A 98 17.30 12.38 -4.48
C TYR A 98 18.35 13.28 -3.81
N ASN A 99 18.97 12.78 -2.74
CA ASN A 99 20.04 13.45 -2.04
C ASN A 99 21.36 12.69 -2.27
N TRP A 100 22.42 13.37 -2.69
CA TRP A 100 23.72 12.74 -2.98
C TRP A 100 24.40 12.09 -1.77
N ASN A 101 24.01 12.46 -0.54
CA ASN A 101 24.47 11.82 0.69
C ASN A 101 23.89 10.41 0.92
N MET A 102 22.95 9.98 0.06
CA MET A 102 22.46 8.60 0.02
C MET A 102 23.53 7.60 -0.43
N THR A 103 24.55 8.06 -1.16
CA THR A 103 25.69 7.22 -1.57
C THR A 103 26.59 6.85 -0.37
N PRO A 104 27.29 5.71 -0.42
CA PRO A 104 27.24 4.66 -1.45
C PRO A 104 26.09 3.66 -1.31
N GLU A 105 25.31 3.70 -0.23
CA GLU A 105 24.28 2.68 0.07
C GLU A 105 23.14 2.70 -0.95
N VAL A 106 22.75 3.88 -1.43
CA VAL A 106 21.75 4.02 -2.49
C VAL A 106 22.31 4.97 -3.54
N GLU A 107 22.58 4.45 -4.72
CA GLU A 107 22.99 5.24 -5.88
C GLU A 107 21.77 5.86 -6.57
N LEU A 108 21.97 6.98 -7.29
CA LEU A 108 20.90 7.65 -8.03
C LEU A 108 20.22 6.71 -9.06
N THR A 109 20.97 5.78 -9.64
CA THR A 109 20.44 4.79 -10.60
C THR A 109 19.55 3.74 -9.93
N GLN A 110 19.70 3.53 -8.62
CA GLN A 110 18.88 2.63 -7.81
C GLN A 110 17.66 3.33 -7.22
N TRP A 111 17.65 4.66 -7.13
CA TRP A 111 16.53 5.45 -6.60
C TRP A 111 15.23 5.13 -7.33
N ARG A 112 14.19 4.76 -6.58
CA ARG A 112 12.85 4.51 -7.11
C ARG A 112 11.82 5.39 -6.43
N LYS A 113 10.79 5.71 -7.20
CA LYS A 113 9.53 6.26 -6.73
C LYS A 113 8.47 5.18 -6.78
N GLY A 114 7.49 5.27 -5.89
CA GLY A 114 6.42 4.31 -5.77
C GLY A 114 5.19 4.85 -5.07
N SER A 115 4.28 3.94 -4.80
CA SER A 115 3.11 4.15 -3.96
C SER A 115 3.45 3.74 -2.54
N GLN A 116 2.99 4.49 -1.54
CA GLN A 116 3.03 4.06 -0.13
C GLN A 116 2.28 2.73 0.08
N TRP A 117 1.16 2.52 -0.64
CA TRP A 117 0.37 1.28 -0.57
C TRP A 117 1.11 0.13 -1.25
N PHE A 118 1.42 -0.89 -0.45
CA PHE A 118 2.07 -2.12 -0.89
C PHE A 118 1.27 -3.36 -0.51
N GLU A 119 1.55 -4.44 -1.24
CA GLU A 119 1.44 -5.80 -0.73
C GLU A 119 2.82 -6.45 -0.80
N VAL A 120 3.16 -7.22 0.23
CA VAL A 120 4.39 -8.01 0.29
C VAL A 120 4.13 -9.39 0.88
N ASN A 121 4.87 -10.39 0.41
CA ASN A 121 4.92 -11.70 1.04
C ASN A 121 5.73 -11.64 2.36
N ARG A 122 5.74 -12.75 3.10
CA ARG A 122 6.42 -12.88 4.39
C ARG A 122 7.92 -12.61 4.32
N GLU A 123 8.58 -13.08 3.27
CA GLU A 123 10.03 -12.90 3.09
C GLU A 123 10.37 -11.41 2.97
N LEU A 124 9.69 -10.67 2.09
CA LEU A 124 9.92 -9.23 1.92
C LEU A 124 9.44 -8.42 3.14
N ALA A 125 8.39 -8.85 3.84
CA ALA A 125 8.00 -8.24 5.10
C ALA A 125 9.11 -8.33 6.16
N ILE A 126 9.82 -9.48 6.22
CA ILE A 126 10.98 -9.66 7.09
C ILE A 126 12.13 -8.73 6.66
N GLU A 127 12.42 -8.61 5.36
CA GLU A 127 13.41 -7.66 4.84
C GLU A 127 13.13 -6.22 5.28
N ILE A 128 11.88 -5.77 5.14
CA ILE A 128 11.45 -4.43 5.57
C ILE A 128 11.68 -4.21 7.07
N VAL A 129 11.31 -5.17 7.91
CA VAL A 129 11.40 -5.02 9.36
C VAL A 129 12.84 -5.10 9.85
N ARG A 130 13.68 -5.93 9.23
CA ARG A 130 15.07 -6.13 9.65
C ARG A 130 16.04 -5.10 9.09
N ASP A 131 15.63 -4.30 8.11
CA ASP A 131 16.54 -3.35 7.47
C ASP A 131 17.14 -2.36 8.47
N THR A 132 18.46 -2.39 8.56
CA THR A 132 19.32 -1.48 9.33
C THR A 132 20.30 -0.71 8.45
N LEU A 133 20.36 -1.00 7.14
CA LEU A 133 21.30 -0.42 6.19
C LEU A 133 20.71 0.82 5.52
N TYR A 134 19.52 0.68 4.92
CA TYR A 134 18.87 1.75 4.17
C TYR A 134 18.09 2.69 5.08
N TYR A 135 17.43 2.14 6.11
CA TYR A 135 16.67 2.89 7.10
C TYR A 135 17.38 4.18 7.59
N PRO A 136 18.63 4.15 8.10
CA PRO A 136 19.28 5.37 8.59
C PRO A 136 19.47 6.41 7.48
N LYS A 137 19.80 5.99 6.24
CA LYS A 137 19.97 6.90 5.09
C LYS A 137 18.67 7.60 4.72
N PHE A 138 17.58 6.85 4.60
CA PHE A 138 16.27 7.43 4.31
C PHE A 138 15.79 8.34 5.44
N LYS A 139 16.00 7.93 6.69
CA LYS A 139 15.69 8.75 7.86
C LYS A 139 16.51 10.04 7.89
N GLU A 140 17.77 10.03 7.49
CA GLU A 140 18.59 11.23 7.56
C GLU A 140 18.37 12.16 6.36
N PHE A 141 18.32 11.61 5.15
CA PHE A 141 18.44 12.38 3.92
C PHE A 141 17.17 12.47 3.06
N CYS A 142 16.15 11.65 3.31
CA CYS A 142 14.84 11.76 2.67
C CYS A 142 13.82 12.38 3.64
N ARG A 143 13.91 13.70 3.82
CA ARG A 143 12.95 14.51 4.58
C ARG A 143 12.05 15.30 3.65
N PRO A 144 10.85 15.74 4.07
CA PRO A 144 10.01 16.61 3.25
C PRO A 144 10.83 17.73 2.61
N HIS A 145 10.75 17.95 1.29
CA HIS A 145 9.76 17.44 0.34
C HIS A 145 10.15 16.15 -0.42
N CYS A 146 10.97 15.27 0.16
CA CYS A 146 11.32 13.97 -0.42
C CYS A 146 10.16 12.96 -0.39
N TYR A 147 9.35 12.96 0.68
CA TYR A 147 8.27 11.99 0.92
C TYR A 147 8.76 10.54 1.00
N VAL A 148 9.36 10.19 2.13
CA VAL A 148 10.06 8.91 2.33
C VAL A 148 9.18 7.68 2.12
N ASP A 149 7.89 7.77 2.44
CA ASP A 149 6.88 6.74 2.23
C ASP A 149 6.63 6.41 0.74
N GLU A 150 7.04 7.28 -0.19
CA GLU A 150 6.97 7.03 -1.64
C GLU A 150 8.31 6.55 -2.24
N HIS A 151 9.39 6.51 -1.47
CA HIS A 151 10.74 6.23 -2.00
C HIS A 151 11.49 5.11 -1.28
N TYR A 152 11.30 4.96 0.03
CA TYR A 152 12.10 4.05 0.84
C TYR A 152 11.92 2.58 0.48
N PHE A 153 10.74 1.99 0.74
CA PHE A 153 10.49 0.59 0.39
C PHE A 153 10.63 0.30 -1.10
N PRO A 154 10.12 1.14 -2.03
CA PRO A 154 10.34 0.95 -3.46
C PRO A 154 11.82 0.84 -3.83
N THR A 155 12.67 1.71 -3.28
CA THR A 155 14.11 1.71 -3.57
C THR A 155 14.80 0.51 -2.94
N MET A 156 14.63 0.31 -1.63
CA MET A 156 15.30 -0.75 -0.89
C MET A 156 14.95 -2.13 -1.46
N LEU A 157 13.68 -2.42 -1.72
CA LEU A 157 13.27 -3.72 -2.28
C LEU A 157 13.70 -3.90 -3.75
N THR A 158 13.84 -2.82 -4.52
CA THR A 158 14.39 -2.90 -5.88
C THR A 158 15.87 -3.27 -5.87
N ILE A 159 16.61 -2.85 -4.83
CA ILE A 159 18.02 -3.22 -4.65
C ILE A 159 18.12 -4.68 -4.19
N GLU A 160 17.37 -5.05 -3.15
CA GLU A 160 17.51 -6.34 -2.48
C GLU A 160 16.83 -7.51 -3.21
N ALA A 161 15.65 -7.29 -3.79
CA ALA A 161 14.81 -8.37 -4.33
C ALA A 161 14.07 -8.00 -5.63
N PRO A 162 14.75 -7.47 -6.67
CA PRO A 162 14.09 -6.95 -7.87
C PRO A 162 13.24 -8.00 -8.61
N GLN A 163 13.63 -9.27 -8.59
CA GLN A 163 12.89 -10.35 -9.27
C GLN A 163 11.59 -10.71 -8.55
N SER A 164 11.48 -10.40 -7.26
CA SER A 164 10.30 -10.66 -6.43
C SER A 164 9.24 -9.57 -6.55
N LEU A 165 9.50 -8.48 -7.30
CA LEU A 165 8.60 -7.34 -7.41
C LEU A 165 7.87 -7.30 -8.75
N ALA A 166 6.55 -7.11 -8.67
CA ALA A 166 5.71 -6.86 -9.85
C ALA A 166 5.84 -5.42 -10.38
N ASN A 167 6.55 -4.53 -9.67
CA ASN A 167 6.72 -3.09 -9.98
C ASN A 167 5.39 -2.34 -10.17
N ARG A 168 4.33 -2.78 -9.49
CA ARG A 168 2.99 -2.19 -9.52
C ARG A 168 2.29 -2.39 -8.18
N SER A 169 1.33 -1.52 -7.86
CA SER A 169 0.47 -1.69 -6.69
C SER A 169 -0.82 -2.41 -7.08
N ILE A 170 -1.40 -3.16 -6.14
CA ILE A 170 -2.76 -3.71 -6.21
C ILE A 170 -3.82 -2.72 -5.69
N THR A 171 -3.45 -1.49 -5.32
CA THR A 171 -4.38 -0.46 -4.89
C THR A 171 -4.60 0.55 -6.01
N TRP A 172 -5.83 0.62 -6.52
CA TRP A 172 -6.23 1.61 -7.51
C TRP A 172 -6.34 3.00 -6.88
N VAL A 173 -5.81 3.99 -7.60
CA VAL A 173 -5.85 5.42 -7.26
C VAL A 173 -6.14 6.24 -8.50
N ASP A 174 -6.89 7.32 -8.34
CA ASP A 174 -7.13 8.28 -9.41
C ASP A 174 -6.40 9.61 -9.13
N TRP A 175 -5.46 9.95 -10.01
CA TRP A 175 -4.71 11.20 -9.97
C TRP A 175 -5.21 12.23 -10.99
N SER A 176 -6.31 11.95 -11.71
CA SER A 176 -6.83 12.82 -12.79
C SER A 176 -7.22 14.22 -12.32
N ARG A 177 -7.58 14.37 -11.04
CA ARG A 177 -7.94 15.66 -10.41
C ARG A 177 -6.72 16.52 -10.01
N GLY A 178 -5.49 15.98 -10.14
CA GLY A 178 -4.25 16.66 -9.79
C GLY A 178 -4.05 16.89 -8.29
N GLY A 179 -2.94 17.56 -7.93
CA GLY A 179 -2.58 17.89 -6.55
C GLY A 179 -1.69 16.85 -5.86
N ALA A 180 -1.46 17.03 -4.56
CA ALA A 180 -0.61 16.16 -3.75
C ALA A 180 -1.30 14.90 -3.22
N HIS A 181 -2.62 14.79 -3.44
CA HIS A 181 -3.43 13.66 -2.99
C HIS A 181 -4.34 13.18 -4.12
N PRO A 182 -4.63 11.86 -4.19
CA PRO A 182 -5.54 11.34 -5.21
C PRO A 182 -6.99 11.81 -4.97
N ALA A 183 -7.81 11.68 -6.00
CA ALA A 183 -9.23 11.99 -5.96
C ALA A 183 -9.94 11.25 -4.82
N THR A 184 -10.87 11.96 -4.18
CA THR A 184 -11.78 11.39 -3.19
C THR A 184 -13.17 11.26 -3.80
N PHE A 185 -13.72 10.04 -3.72
CA PHE A 185 -15.02 9.66 -4.25
C PHE A 185 -16.06 9.64 -3.13
N GLY A 186 -17.15 10.40 -3.31
CA GLY A 186 -18.30 10.43 -2.41
C GLY A 186 -19.51 9.70 -2.99
N ARG A 187 -20.67 9.85 -2.34
CA ARG A 187 -21.94 9.21 -2.77
C ARG A 187 -22.20 9.28 -4.28
N GLY A 188 -22.12 10.47 -4.85
CA GLY A 188 -22.49 10.70 -6.25
C GLY A 188 -21.51 10.12 -7.28
N ASP A 189 -20.33 9.69 -6.84
CA ASP A 189 -19.34 9.03 -7.70
C ASP A 189 -19.55 7.50 -7.76
N ILE A 190 -20.31 6.91 -6.82
CA ILE A 190 -20.46 5.45 -6.71
C ILE A 190 -21.58 4.96 -7.62
N THR A 191 -21.19 4.39 -8.76
CA THR A 191 -22.11 3.69 -9.68
C THR A 191 -21.55 2.32 -10.05
N GLU A 192 -22.39 1.43 -10.57
CA GLU A 192 -21.94 0.13 -11.09
C GLU A 192 -20.90 0.30 -12.20
N GLU A 193 -21.10 1.24 -13.13
CA GLU A 193 -20.18 1.51 -14.22
C GLU A 193 -18.82 2.01 -13.71
N PHE A 194 -18.83 2.84 -12.65
CA PHE A 194 -17.60 3.29 -12.01
C PHE A 194 -16.85 2.09 -11.41
N LEU A 195 -17.50 1.26 -10.59
CA LEU A 195 -16.87 0.12 -9.93
C LEU A 195 -16.36 -0.93 -10.93
N ARG A 196 -17.13 -1.24 -11.98
CA ARG A 196 -16.68 -2.15 -13.05
C ARG A 196 -15.47 -1.59 -13.81
N ARG A 197 -15.44 -0.29 -14.07
CA ARG A 197 -14.27 0.36 -14.67
C ARG A 197 -13.04 0.27 -13.77
N VAL A 198 -13.21 0.37 -12.46
CA VAL A 198 -12.11 0.20 -11.50
C VAL A 198 -11.61 -1.25 -11.49
N GLN A 199 -12.51 -2.24 -11.59
CA GLN A 199 -12.17 -3.67 -11.62
C GLN A 199 -11.50 -4.12 -12.93
N GLU A 200 -11.99 -3.65 -14.08
CA GLU A 200 -11.69 -4.24 -15.40
C GLU A 200 -11.15 -3.23 -16.43
N GLY A 201 -11.11 -1.94 -16.11
CA GLY A 201 -10.78 -0.87 -17.06
C GLY A 201 -9.31 -0.77 -17.47
N ARG A 202 -8.44 -1.67 -17.00
CA ARG A 202 -7.01 -1.70 -17.35
C ARG A 202 -6.53 -3.13 -17.52
N THR A 203 -5.49 -3.30 -18.34
CA THR A 203 -4.74 -4.55 -18.47
C THR A 203 -3.37 -4.40 -17.83
N CYS A 204 -2.89 -5.45 -17.18
CA CYS A 204 -1.57 -5.53 -16.57
C CYS A 204 -1.05 -6.97 -16.65
N LEU A 205 0.22 -7.14 -16.29
CA LEU A 205 0.82 -8.45 -16.15
C LEU A 205 0.55 -9.03 -14.75
N TYR A 206 0.16 -10.29 -14.73
CA TYR A 206 0.04 -11.13 -13.54
C TYR A 206 0.64 -12.50 -13.87
N ASN A 207 1.69 -12.90 -13.14
CA ASN A 207 2.47 -14.11 -13.42
C ASN A 207 2.91 -14.24 -14.90
N GLY A 208 3.31 -13.12 -15.51
CA GLY A 208 3.73 -13.07 -16.92
C GLY A 208 2.60 -13.11 -17.95
N GLN A 209 1.33 -13.14 -17.53
CA GLN A 209 0.17 -13.17 -18.43
C GLN A 209 -0.65 -11.89 -18.31
N ASN A 210 -1.28 -11.49 -19.42
CA ASN A 210 -2.21 -10.35 -19.42
C ASN A 210 -3.45 -10.68 -18.58
N SER A 211 -3.82 -9.77 -17.69
CA SER A 211 -5.02 -9.85 -16.85
C SER A 211 -5.70 -8.50 -16.79
N THR A 212 -7.03 -8.51 -16.63
CA THR A 212 -7.83 -7.31 -16.32
C THR A 212 -7.88 -7.03 -14.81
N MET A 213 -7.61 -8.04 -13.97
CA MET A 213 -7.61 -7.90 -12.50
C MET A 213 -6.27 -7.32 -12.02
N CYS A 214 -6.14 -6.00 -12.21
CA CYS A 214 -4.93 -5.27 -11.83
C CYS A 214 -4.94 -4.77 -10.40
N PHE A 215 -6.12 -4.50 -9.85
CA PHE A 215 -6.25 -3.95 -8.51
C PHE A 215 -7.15 -4.88 -7.70
N LEU A 216 -6.87 -5.00 -6.41
CA LEU A 216 -7.70 -5.72 -5.44
C LEU A 216 -8.36 -4.76 -4.45
N PHE A 217 -7.80 -3.55 -4.34
CA PHE A 217 -8.29 -2.48 -3.49
C PHE A 217 -8.40 -1.18 -4.30
N ALA A 218 -9.19 -0.24 -3.81
CA ALA A 218 -9.30 1.09 -4.39
C ALA A 218 -9.34 2.16 -3.30
N ARG A 219 -8.87 3.36 -3.64
CA ARG A 219 -8.94 4.57 -2.78
C ARG A 219 -8.98 5.85 -3.64
N LYS A 220 -9.45 7.00 -3.15
CA LYS A 220 -9.89 7.29 -1.77
C LYS A 220 -11.41 7.45 -1.70
N PHE A 221 -12.06 6.77 -0.75
CA PHE A 221 -13.51 6.86 -0.56
C PHE A 221 -13.84 7.71 0.66
N ALA A 222 -14.79 8.64 0.50
CA ALA A 222 -15.34 9.43 1.59
C ALA A 222 -16.39 8.63 2.37
N PRO A 223 -16.68 8.97 3.64
CA PRO A 223 -17.74 8.31 4.41
C PRO A 223 -19.11 8.30 3.70
N SER A 224 -19.40 9.33 2.88
CA SER A 224 -20.64 9.42 2.11
C SER A 224 -20.79 8.35 1.02
N ALA A 225 -19.71 7.66 0.64
CA ALA A 225 -19.73 6.55 -0.31
C ALA A 225 -20.23 5.23 0.31
N LEU A 226 -20.32 5.12 1.64
CA LEU A 226 -20.58 3.84 2.31
C LEU A 226 -21.92 3.20 1.90
N GLU A 227 -23.02 3.95 1.95
CA GLU A 227 -24.34 3.42 1.63
C GLU A 227 -24.44 2.87 0.20
N PRO A 228 -24.09 3.62 -0.87
CA PRO A 228 -24.15 3.07 -2.23
C PRO A 228 -23.15 1.93 -2.47
N LEU A 229 -22.01 1.91 -1.75
CA LEU A 229 -21.08 0.77 -1.80
C LEU A 229 -21.70 -0.50 -1.21
N LEU A 230 -22.46 -0.39 -0.11
CA LEU A 230 -23.15 -1.52 0.50
C LEU A 230 -24.32 -2.01 -0.37
N GLU A 231 -25.01 -1.11 -1.07
CA GLU A 231 -26.07 -1.47 -2.03
C GLU A 231 -25.51 -2.28 -3.22
N LEU A 232 -24.33 -1.91 -3.73
CA LEU A 232 -23.68 -2.59 -4.87
C LEU A 232 -22.78 -3.76 -4.44
N ALA A 233 -22.62 -3.99 -3.15
CA ALA A 233 -21.72 -5.02 -2.62
C ALA A 233 -22.08 -6.44 -3.11
N PRO A 234 -23.35 -6.89 -3.11
CA PRO A 234 -23.71 -8.23 -3.57
C PRO A 234 -23.59 -8.42 -5.08
N THR A 235 -23.86 -7.38 -5.86
CA THR A 235 -23.98 -7.46 -7.33
C THR A 235 -22.68 -7.16 -8.07
N VAL A 236 -21.85 -6.26 -7.54
CA VAL A 236 -20.63 -5.78 -8.22
C VAL A 236 -19.36 -6.23 -7.51
N LEU A 237 -19.33 -6.15 -6.16
CA LEU A 237 -18.13 -6.46 -5.38
C LEU A 237 -18.05 -7.93 -4.95
N GLY A 238 -19.19 -8.63 -5.00
CA GLY A 238 -19.32 -10.05 -4.65
C GLY A 238 -19.34 -10.32 -3.14
N PHE A 239 -19.79 -9.35 -2.32
CA PHE A 239 -20.01 -9.54 -0.89
C PHE A 239 -21.50 -9.77 -0.61
N GLY A 240 -21.85 -10.92 -0.05
CA GLY A 240 -23.25 -11.26 0.28
C GLY A 240 -23.45 -12.76 0.35
#